data_AF-A0A560CJR1-F1
#
_entry.id   AF-A0A560CJR1-F1
#
_cell.length_a   1.000
_cell.length_b   1.000
_cell.length_c   1.000
_cell.angle_alpha   90.00
_cell.angle_beta   90.00
_cell.angle_gamma   90.00
#
_symmetry.space_group_name_H-M   'P 1'
#
loop_
_entity.id
_entity.type
_entity.pdbx_description
1 polymer ?
#
loop_
_entity_poly.entity_id
_entity_poly.type
_entity_poly.pdbx_seq_one_letter_code
_entity_poly.pdbx_strand_id
1 'polypeptide(L)'
;MAMQRYIVNFPRLSPDMLEIWKTVPSSIASDVQNRCQSMDARIKPCAPGMRICGQARTAVSMPGDNSMLLTACSLAEPGEVVVVAGAGLEEVALAGEWVVRGCKSRGLGGLVIDGSVRDLQEIRTIGFPVFAKGSVPRGPHKAFGGKMDVPAGVGGMVVNPGDLIIGDDDGVTVVPLAVMDEVLRRCLELMAKEKIWSQQLDAGKSLMEVLGVPEPEIVETPTLR
;
A
#
# COMPACT_ATOMS: atom_id res chain seq x y z
N MET A 1 26.85 -0.29 11.59
CA MET A 1 26.14 -1.57 11.84
C MET A 1 26.06 -2.31 10.52
N ALA A 2 26.28 -3.62 10.50
CA ALA A 2 26.18 -4.40 9.26
C ALA A 2 24.71 -4.47 8.77
N MET A 3 24.53 -4.58 7.46
CA MET A 3 23.24 -4.95 6.87
C MET A 3 22.93 -6.41 7.20
N GLN A 4 21.70 -6.69 7.60
CA GLN A 4 21.25 -8.04 7.96
C GLN A 4 20.09 -8.44 7.07
N ARG A 5 20.19 -9.61 6.45
CA ARG A 5 19.09 -10.25 5.74
C ARG A 5 18.70 -11.52 6.49
N TYR A 6 17.42 -11.68 6.74
CA TYR A 6 16.86 -12.86 7.37
C TYR A 6 16.32 -13.78 6.26
N ILE A 7 16.68 -15.06 6.26
CA ILE A 7 16.18 -15.97 5.24
C ILE A 7 14.77 -16.40 5.64
N VAL A 8 13.77 -15.88 4.92
CA VAL A 8 12.35 -16.21 5.09
C VAL A 8 11.83 -16.88 3.82
N ASN A 9 11.10 -17.96 4.00
CA ASN A 9 10.40 -18.65 2.93
C ASN A 9 8.90 -18.53 3.19
N PHE A 10 8.18 -17.97 2.22
CA PHE A 10 6.72 -17.89 2.24
C PHE A 10 6.17 -18.34 0.89
N PRO A 11 4.96 -18.92 0.84
CA PRO A 11 4.33 -19.30 -0.42
C PRO A 11 4.15 -18.09 -1.34
N ARG A 12 4.61 -18.22 -2.58
CA ARG A 12 4.40 -17.20 -3.61
C ARG A 12 3.04 -17.38 -4.27
N LEU A 13 2.35 -16.28 -4.50
CA LEU A 13 1.09 -16.31 -5.24
C LEU A 13 1.35 -16.66 -6.70
N SER A 14 0.46 -17.46 -7.29
CA SER A 14 0.50 -17.69 -8.73
C SER A 14 0.16 -16.39 -9.47
N PRO A 15 0.63 -16.22 -10.72
CA PRO A 15 0.26 -15.07 -11.55
C PRO A 15 -1.26 -14.88 -11.65
N ASP A 16 -2.02 -15.97 -11.85
CA ASP A 16 -3.48 -15.92 -11.95
C ASP A 16 -4.13 -15.37 -10.69
N MET A 17 -3.63 -15.78 -9.52
CA MET A 17 -4.16 -15.33 -8.24
C MET A 17 -3.83 -13.85 -8.00
N LEU A 18 -2.64 -13.41 -8.42
CA LEU A 18 -2.26 -12.00 -8.38
C LEU A 18 -3.11 -11.14 -9.33
N GLU A 19 -3.49 -11.65 -10.50
CA GLU A 19 -4.41 -10.94 -11.41
C GLU A 19 -5.79 -10.74 -10.79
N ILE A 20 -6.30 -11.70 -10.02
CA ILE A 20 -7.56 -11.52 -9.28
C ILE A 20 -7.39 -10.42 -8.23
N TRP A 21 -6.33 -10.45 -7.42
CA TRP A 21 -6.08 -9.42 -6.41
C TRP A 21 -5.93 -8.02 -6.99
N LYS A 22 -5.37 -7.86 -8.19
CA LYS A 22 -5.29 -6.56 -8.87
C LYS A 22 -6.66 -5.92 -9.15
N THR A 23 -7.74 -6.70 -9.13
CA THR A 23 -9.11 -6.18 -9.29
C THR A 23 -9.71 -5.66 -7.99
N VAL A 24 -9.13 -5.98 -6.84
CA VAL A 24 -9.64 -5.62 -5.52
C VAL A 24 -9.18 -4.20 -5.14
N PRO A 25 -10.10 -3.24 -4.93
CA PRO A 25 -9.76 -1.91 -4.42
C PRO A 25 -9.20 -1.96 -3.00
N SER A 26 -8.36 -0.98 -2.64
CA SER A 26 -7.78 -0.93 -1.28
C SER A 26 -8.86 -0.76 -0.20
N SER A 27 -9.91 0.02 -0.49
CA SER A 27 -11.07 0.24 0.40
C SER A 27 -11.83 -1.05 0.72
N ILE A 28 -12.08 -1.90 -0.27
CA ILE A 28 -12.72 -3.21 -0.11
C ILE A 28 -11.88 -4.12 0.76
N ALA A 29 -10.58 -4.21 0.48
CA ALA A 29 -9.65 -5.01 1.28
C ALA A 29 -9.61 -4.53 2.75
N SER A 30 -9.73 -3.22 2.98
CA SER A 30 -9.81 -2.64 4.32
C SER A 30 -11.12 -3.02 5.02
N ASP A 31 -12.27 -2.83 4.36
CA ASP A 31 -13.59 -3.06 4.95
C ASP A 31 -13.80 -4.51 5.40
N VAL A 32 -13.38 -5.49 4.59
CA VAL A 32 -13.51 -6.90 4.96
C VAL A 32 -12.54 -7.30 6.06
N GLN A 33 -11.47 -6.54 6.30
CA GLN A 33 -10.51 -6.74 7.38
C GLN A 33 -10.82 -5.89 8.62
N ASN A 34 -12.10 -5.57 8.83
CA ASN A 34 -12.58 -4.75 9.95
C ASN A 34 -11.94 -3.36 10.02
N ARG A 35 -11.43 -2.83 8.89
CA ARG A 35 -10.82 -1.49 8.79
C ARG A 35 -9.57 -1.33 9.65
N CYS A 36 -8.87 -2.43 9.93
CA CYS A 36 -7.70 -2.45 10.80
C CYS A 36 -6.35 -2.49 10.07
N GLN A 37 -6.32 -2.80 8.76
CA GLN A 37 -5.09 -3.08 8.02
C GLN A 37 -4.68 -1.97 7.04
N SER A 38 -5.21 -0.77 7.23
CA SER A 38 -4.95 0.40 6.38
C SER A 38 -3.79 1.21 6.95
N MET A 39 -2.82 1.56 6.10
CA MET A 39 -1.73 2.43 6.49
C MET A 39 -2.22 3.86 6.76
N ASP A 40 -1.39 4.62 7.49
CA ASP A 40 -1.53 6.05 7.74
C ASP A 40 -1.89 6.81 6.45
N ALA A 41 -2.89 7.70 6.54
CA ALA A 41 -3.44 8.42 5.40
C ALA A 41 -2.42 9.26 4.62
N ARG A 42 -1.23 9.53 5.18
CA ARG A 42 -0.13 10.19 4.48
C ARG A 42 0.57 9.28 3.47
N ILE A 43 0.52 7.96 3.63
CA ILE A 43 1.09 7.01 2.66
C ILE A 43 0.21 7.04 1.40
N LYS A 44 0.59 7.88 0.45
CA LYS A 44 -0.17 8.16 -0.78
C LYS A 44 0.64 7.87 -2.03
N PRO A 45 -0.03 7.57 -3.16
CA PRO A 45 0.68 7.42 -4.41
C PRO A 45 1.36 8.73 -4.81
N CYS A 46 2.54 8.63 -5.41
CA CYS A 46 3.28 9.81 -5.88
C CYS A 46 2.56 10.53 -7.03
N ALA A 47 1.56 9.90 -7.64
CA ALA A 47 0.67 10.52 -8.61
C ALA A 47 -0.70 9.83 -8.64
N PRO A 48 -1.77 10.58 -8.99
CA PRO A 48 -3.10 10.00 -9.16
C PRO A 48 -3.12 8.85 -10.16
N GLY A 49 -3.95 7.84 -9.89
CA GLY A 49 -4.15 6.68 -10.75
C GLY A 49 -3.07 5.60 -10.63
N MET A 50 -2.05 5.78 -9.79
CA MET A 50 -1.09 4.70 -9.50
C MET A 50 -1.79 3.59 -8.69
N ARG A 51 -1.61 2.35 -9.12
CA ARG A 51 -2.06 1.16 -8.40
C ARG A 51 -0.89 0.24 -8.09
N ILE A 52 -0.90 -0.38 -6.92
CA ILE A 52 0.12 -1.32 -6.48
C ILE A 52 -0.55 -2.59 -5.97
N CYS A 53 -0.04 -3.75 -6.40
CA CYS A 53 -0.51 -5.05 -5.93
C CYS A 53 0.64 -6.06 -6.02
N GLY A 54 1.03 -6.66 -4.89
CA GLY A 54 2.08 -7.68 -4.85
C GLY A 54 2.51 -8.06 -3.44
N GLN A 55 3.20 -9.19 -3.32
CA GLN A 55 3.69 -9.67 -2.03
C GLN A 55 4.86 -8.82 -1.52
N ALA A 56 4.85 -8.54 -0.22
CA ALA A 56 5.78 -7.65 0.44
C ALA A 56 7.17 -8.27 0.58
N ARG A 57 8.17 -7.52 0.15
CA ARG A 57 9.56 -7.68 0.54
C ARG A 57 9.92 -6.55 1.51
N THR A 58 10.09 -6.87 2.78
CA THR A 58 10.19 -5.85 3.82
C THR A 58 11.63 -5.42 4.08
N ALA A 59 11.79 -4.14 4.41
CA ALA A 59 13.05 -3.54 4.78
C ALA A 59 12.89 -2.53 5.91
N VAL A 60 13.85 -2.49 6.82
CA VAL A 60 13.95 -1.51 7.90
C VAL A 60 15.26 -0.77 7.72
N SER A 61 15.16 0.51 7.38
CA SER A 61 16.30 1.40 7.15
C SER A 61 16.62 2.21 8.41
N MET A 62 17.87 2.65 8.53
CA MET A 62 18.21 3.68 9.50
C MET A 62 17.59 5.02 9.08
N PRO A 63 17.22 5.91 10.02
CA PRO A 63 16.66 7.22 9.67
C PRO A 63 17.57 8.00 8.73
N GLY A 64 17.03 8.43 7.59
CA GLY A 64 17.75 9.21 6.59
C GLY A 64 18.79 8.45 5.77
N ASP A 65 18.84 7.12 5.86
CA ASP A 65 19.69 6.25 5.03
C ASP A 65 18.85 5.38 4.09
N ASN A 66 19.32 5.20 2.86
CA ASN A 66 18.64 4.35 1.87
C ASN A 66 19.39 3.08 1.47
N SER A 67 20.45 2.70 2.18
CA SER A 67 21.27 1.53 1.87
C SER A 67 20.46 0.24 1.92
N MET A 68 19.60 0.10 2.94
CA MET A 68 18.74 -1.06 3.06
C MET A 68 17.61 -1.07 2.02
N LEU A 69 17.06 0.09 1.66
CA LEU A 69 16.12 0.21 0.53
C LEU A 69 16.79 -0.26 -0.79
N LEU A 70 17.98 0.26 -1.12
CA LEU A 70 18.72 -0.12 -2.32
C LEU A 70 19.02 -1.63 -2.35
N THR A 71 19.37 -2.19 -1.21
CA THR A 71 19.62 -3.63 -1.05
C THR A 71 18.35 -4.44 -1.28
N ALA A 72 17.24 -4.05 -0.66
CA ALA A 72 15.95 -4.71 -0.83
C ALA A 72 15.46 -4.66 -2.29
N CYS A 73 15.53 -3.51 -2.97
CA CYS A 73 15.21 -3.40 -4.39
C CYS A 73 16.11 -4.28 -5.27
N SER A 74 17.36 -4.49 -4.86
CA SER A 74 18.35 -5.29 -5.59
C SER A 74 18.25 -6.79 -5.34
N LEU A 75 17.54 -7.20 -4.29
CA LEU A 75 17.36 -8.61 -3.91
C LEU A 75 15.92 -9.11 -4.03
N ALA A 76 14.95 -8.19 -4.13
CA ALA A 76 13.56 -8.51 -4.40
C ALA A 76 13.41 -9.23 -5.75
N GLU A 77 12.45 -10.15 -5.77
CA GLU A 77 12.08 -10.93 -6.95
C GLU A 77 11.06 -10.16 -7.81
N PRO A 78 10.96 -10.44 -9.12
CA PRO A 78 9.94 -9.82 -9.96
C PRO A 78 8.53 -10.00 -9.39
N GLY A 79 7.72 -8.95 -9.51
CA GLY A 79 6.36 -8.85 -8.97
C GLY A 79 6.27 -8.49 -7.48
N GLU A 80 7.37 -8.56 -6.71
CA GLU A 80 7.34 -8.19 -5.30
C GLU A 80 7.26 -6.67 -5.10
N VAL A 81 6.55 -6.27 -4.04
CA VAL A 81 6.47 -4.89 -3.59
C VAL A 81 7.48 -4.69 -2.48
N VAL A 82 8.42 -3.77 -2.65
CA VAL A 82 9.38 -3.46 -1.57
C VAL A 82 8.72 -2.47 -0.61
N VAL A 83 8.62 -2.87 0.66
CA VAL A 83 7.93 -2.12 1.73
C VAL A 83 8.97 -1.71 2.77
N VAL A 84 9.21 -0.40 2.90
CA VAL A 84 10.34 0.12 3.68
C VAL A 84 9.86 0.94 4.87
N ALA A 85 10.25 0.50 6.06
CA ALA A 85 10.22 1.31 7.28
C ALA A 85 11.39 2.30 7.26
N GLY A 86 11.12 3.53 6.80
CA GLY A 86 12.07 4.64 6.71
C GLY A 86 12.12 5.55 7.94
N ALA A 87 11.67 5.03 9.09
CA ALA A 87 11.46 5.78 10.33
C ALA A 87 10.47 6.95 10.24
N GLY A 88 9.68 7.03 9.16
CA GLY A 88 8.71 8.11 8.95
C GLY A 88 9.34 9.49 8.77
N LEU A 89 10.63 9.56 8.41
CA LEU A 89 11.34 10.82 8.27
C LEU A 89 10.93 11.51 6.96
N GLU A 90 10.22 12.64 7.07
CA GLU A 90 9.71 13.39 5.93
C GLU A 90 10.74 14.40 5.36
N GLU A 91 11.77 14.74 6.14
CA GLU A 91 12.82 15.71 5.81
C GLU A 91 13.92 15.18 4.88
N VAL A 92 13.97 13.87 4.65
CA VAL A 92 14.98 13.18 3.82
C VAL A 92 14.29 12.22 2.87
N ALA A 93 14.55 12.34 1.57
CA ALA A 93 14.02 11.44 0.55
C ALA A 93 14.82 10.14 0.48
N LEU A 94 14.16 8.99 0.60
CA LEU A 94 14.81 7.68 0.50
C LEU A 94 14.92 7.18 -0.94
N ALA A 95 13.97 7.57 -1.80
CA ALA A 95 13.93 7.21 -3.21
C ALA A 95 13.77 8.45 -4.10
N GLY A 96 14.27 8.33 -5.33
CA GLY A 96 14.09 9.27 -6.43
C GLY A 96 14.17 8.51 -7.76
N GLU A 97 14.40 9.23 -8.85
CA GLU A 97 14.34 8.70 -10.22
C GLU A 97 15.12 7.38 -10.39
N TRP A 98 16.38 7.37 -9.95
CA TRP A 98 17.28 6.22 -10.16
C TRP A 98 16.82 4.95 -9.46
N VAL A 99 16.31 5.08 -8.23
CA VAL A 99 15.77 3.93 -7.48
C VAL A 99 14.57 3.37 -8.21
N VAL A 100 13.68 4.24 -8.65
CA VAL A 100 12.43 3.87 -9.34
C VAL A 100 12.70 3.23 -10.71
N ARG A 101 13.66 3.77 -11.49
CA ARG A 101 14.12 3.14 -12.73
C ARG A 101 14.68 1.74 -12.50
N GLY A 102 15.49 1.56 -11.45
CA GLY A 102 16.05 0.26 -11.08
C GLY A 102 14.98 -0.74 -10.67
N CYS A 103 13.95 -0.31 -9.94
CA CYS A 103 12.82 -1.16 -9.58
C CYS A 103 12.02 -1.59 -10.82
N LYS A 104 11.74 -0.65 -11.73
CA LYS A 104 11.01 -0.93 -12.97
C LYS A 104 11.79 -1.88 -13.88
N SER A 105 13.10 -1.68 -14.07
CA SER A 105 13.90 -2.53 -14.95
C SER A 105 14.00 -3.98 -14.47
N ARG A 106 13.85 -4.20 -13.15
CA ARG A 106 13.81 -5.53 -12.52
C ARG A 106 12.42 -6.15 -12.48
N GLY A 107 11.39 -5.44 -12.95
CA GLY A 107 10.01 -5.92 -12.92
C GLY A 107 9.43 -6.06 -11.52
N LEU A 108 9.83 -5.22 -10.56
CA LEU A 108 9.20 -5.19 -9.23
C LEU A 108 7.74 -4.71 -9.32
N GLY A 109 6.92 -5.08 -8.35
CA GLY A 109 5.49 -4.73 -8.29
C GLY A 109 5.21 -3.30 -7.81
N GLY A 110 6.15 -2.69 -7.08
CA GLY A 110 6.03 -1.31 -6.61
C GLY A 110 6.91 -1.00 -5.40
N LEU A 111 6.83 0.23 -4.90
CA LEU A 111 7.48 0.69 -3.67
C LEU A 111 6.46 1.28 -2.70
N VAL A 112 6.54 0.92 -1.42
CA VAL A 112 5.87 1.60 -0.31
C VAL A 112 6.92 2.06 0.69
N ILE A 113 6.96 3.36 0.98
CA ILE A 113 8.03 3.98 1.77
C ILE A 113 7.41 4.76 2.93
N ASP A 114 7.71 4.34 4.15
CA ASP A 114 7.42 5.14 5.35
C ASP A 114 8.44 6.27 5.52
N GLY A 115 8.30 7.30 4.69
CA GLY A 115 9.20 8.45 4.56
C GLY A 115 8.94 9.20 3.25
N SER A 116 9.82 10.14 2.90
CA SER A 116 9.68 10.95 1.69
C SER A 116 10.40 10.38 0.46
N VAL A 117 9.99 10.86 -0.70
CA VAL A 117 10.68 10.66 -1.99
C VAL A 117 11.11 11.99 -2.61
N ARG A 118 11.78 11.95 -3.76
CA ARG A 118 12.09 13.11 -4.60
C ARG A 118 11.93 12.77 -6.08
N ASP A 119 12.18 13.74 -6.96
CA ASP A 119 12.10 13.56 -8.42
C ASP A 119 10.68 13.15 -8.87
N LEU A 120 9.65 13.79 -8.29
CA LEU A 120 8.24 13.41 -8.51
C LEU A 120 7.82 13.49 -9.99
N GLN A 121 8.40 14.38 -10.77
CA GLN A 121 8.09 14.52 -12.20
C GLN A 121 8.60 13.30 -12.98
N GLU A 122 9.79 12.83 -12.64
CA GLU A 122 10.43 11.67 -13.23
C GLU A 122 9.72 10.39 -12.79
N ILE A 123 9.39 10.26 -11.49
CA ILE A 123 8.61 9.13 -10.96
C ILE A 123 7.27 9.00 -11.70
N ARG A 124 6.56 10.12 -11.89
CA ARG A 124 5.34 10.18 -12.70
C ARG A 124 5.54 9.68 -14.11
N THR A 125 6.59 10.17 -14.78
CA THR A 125 6.91 9.82 -16.18
C THR A 125 7.29 8.35 -16.33
N ILE A 126 7.98 7.78 -15.35
CA ILE A 126 8.35 6.37 -15.35
C ILE A 126 7.11 5.47 -15.24
N GLY A 127 6.04 5.92 -14.58
CA GLY A 127 4.79 5.16 -14.44
C GLY A 127 4.96 3.88 -13.61
N PHE A 128 5.91 3.88 -12.67
CA PHE A 128 6.12 2.78 -11.72
C PHE A 128 5.41 3.12 -10.40
N PRO A 129 4.65 2.20 -9.77
CA PRO A 129 3.90 2.51 -8.55
C PRO A 129 4.82 2.81 -7.36
N VAL A 130 4.70 4.02 -6.81
CA VAL A 130 5.45 4.46 -5.63
C VAL A 130 4.49 5.15 -4.66
N PHE A 131 4.45 4.66 -3.42
CA PHE A 131 3.65 5.20 -2.33
C PHE A 131 4.58 5.69 -1.22
N ALA A 132 4.36 6.91 -0.74
CA ALA A 132 5.23 7.57 0.22
C ALA A 132 4.45 8.57 1.09
N LYS A 133 5.04 9.02 2.21
CA LYS A 133 4.42 10.04 3.08
C LYS A 133 4.38 11.44 2.44
N GLY A 134 5.36 11.72 1.59
CA GLY A 134 5.53 13.04 1.01
C GLY A 134 6.74 13.10 0.09
N SER A 135 7.16 14.33 -0.21
CA SER A 135 8.31 14.58 -1.07
C SER A 135 9.17 15.74 -0.58
N VAL A 136 10.49 15.58 -0.70
CA VAL A 136 11.48 16.58 -0.26
C VAL A 136 12.72 16.50 -1.15
N PRO A 137 13.39 17.62 -1.51
CA PRO A 137 14.58 17.55 -2.38
C PRO A 137 15.83 16.95 -1.70
N ARG A 138 15.87 16.94 -0.36
CA ARG A 138 17.04 16.49 0.42
C ARG A 138 17.27 15.00 0.22
N GLY A 139 18.46 14.63 -0.26
CA GLY A 139 18.85 13.23 -0.47
C GLY A 139 19.26 12.50 0.82
N PRO A 140 19.29 11.16 0.80
CA PRO A 140 19.64 10.35 1.95
C PRO A 140 21.16 10.15 2.06
N HIS A 141 21.58 9.73 3.25
CA HIS A 141 22.89 9.12 3.44
C HIS A 141 22.91 7.67 2.94
N LYS A 142 24.12 7.10 2.90
CA LYS A 142 24.40 5.73 2.48
C LYS A 142 25.40 5.09 3.44
N ALA A 143 25.55 3.78 3.30
CA ALA A 143 26.43 2.91 4.07
C ALA A 143 26.09 2.77 5.55
N PHE A 144 24.85 3.07 5.96
CA PHE A 144 24.34 2.60 7.25
C PHE A 144 23.72 1.20 7.12
N GLY A 145 23.62 0.50 8.25
CA GLY A 145 23.06 -0.84 8.32
C GLY A 145 21.53 -0.84 8.17
N GLY A 146 20.93 -1.99 8.43
CA GLY A 146 19.48 -2.14 8.41
C GLY A 146 19.12 -3.62 8.43
N LYS A 147 17.82 -3.90 8.34
CA LYS A 147 17.30 -5.27 8.34
C LYS A 147 16.37 -5.49 7.15
N MET A 148 16.54 -6.60 6.46
CA MET A 148 15.66 -7.06 5.38
C MET A 148 14.97 -8.34 5.82
N ASP A 149 13.77 -8.59 5.28
CA ASP A 149 13.01 -9.82 5.51
C ASP A 149 12.60 -10.01 6.99
N VAL A 150 12.27 -8.90 7.66
CA VAL A 150 11.77 -8.85 9.04
C VAL A 150 10.41 -8.14 9.10
N PRO A 151 9.59 -8.34 10.15
CA PRO A 151 8.41 -7.51 10.37
C PRO A 151 8.79 -6.03 10.41
N ALA A 152 8.12 -5.21 9.60
CA ALA A 152 8.41 -3.78 9.42
C ALA A 152 7.18 -2.94 9.79
N GLY A 153 7.39 -1.91 10.63
CA GLY A 153 6.36 -0.91 10.90
C GLY A 153 6.35 0.16 9.81
N VAL A 154 5.30 0.20 8.99
CA VAL A 154 5.16 1.12 7.84
C VAL A 154 3.79 1.75 7.90
N GLY A 155 3.75 3.08 8.04
CA GLY A 155 2.49 3.81 8.09
C GLY A 155 1.58 3.35 9.24
N GLY A 156 2.15 3.05 10.40
CA GLY A 156 1.41 2.56 11.57
C GLY A 156 0.99 1.08 11.52
N MET A 157 1.18 0.39 10.39
CA MET A 157 0.87 -1.04 10.24
C MET A 157 2.11 -1.91 10.33
N VAL A 158 1.95 -3.14 10.81
CA VAL A 158 3.01 -4.16 10.74
C VAL A 158 2.85 -4.90 9.43
N VAL A 159 3.92 -4.95 8.65
CA VAL A 159 4.01 -5.72 7.41
C VAL A 159 5.03 -6.83 7.60
N ASN A 160 4.62 -8.07 7.36
CA ASN A 160 5.51 -9.23 7.34
C ASN A 160 5.95 -9.53 5.90
N PRO A 161 7.14 -10.15 5.72
CA PRO A 161 7.51 -10.70 4.42
C PRO A 161 6.43 -11.65 3.90
N GLY A 162 5.98 -11.43 2.66
CA GLY A 162 4.97 -12.26 2.00
C GLY A 162 3.52 -11.82 2.17
N ASP A 163 3.23 -10.87 3.07
CA ASP A 163 1.92 -10.21 3.14
C ASP A 163 1.62 -9.52 1.80
N LEU A 164 0.36 -9.48 1.39
CA LEU A 164 -0.02 -8.81 0.15
C LEU A 164 -0.24 -7.32 0.40
N ILE A 165 0.34 -6.50 -0.45
CA ILE A 165 0.14 -5.05 -0.46
C ILE A 165 -0.83 -4.71 -1.58
N ILE A 166 -1.88 -3.95 -1.26
CA ILE A 166 -2.84 -3.41 -2.21
C ILE A 166 -2.88 -1.90 -2.00
N GLY A 167 -2.78 -1.12 -3.07
CA GLY A 167 -2.92 0.32 -2.97
C GLY A 167 -3.38 0.98 -4.25
N ASP A 168 -4.04 2.11 -4.06
CA ASP A 168 -4.61 2.99 -5.07
C ASP A 168 -4.68 4.43 -4.50
N ASP A 169 -5.47 5.32 -5.10
CA ASP A 169 -5.55 6.73 -4.69
C ASP A 169 -6.00 6.93 -3.23
N ASP A 170 -6.70 5.95 -2.66
CA ASP A 170 -7.15 5.99 -1.26
C ASP A 170 -6.02 5.68 -0.27
N GLY A 171 -4.97 4.99 -0.69
CA GLY A 171 -3.80 4.67 0.14
C GLY A 171 -3.38 3.22 -0.01
N VAL A 172 -2.90 2.63 1.08
CA VAL A 172 -2.35 1.27 1.10
C VAL A 172 -3.04 0.43 2.18
N THR A 173 -3.48 -0.76 1.80
CA THR A 173 -4.00 -1.79 2.69
C THR A 173 -3.10 -3.03 2.63
N VAL A 174 -2.84 -3.61 3.80
CA VAL A 174 -2.09 -4.86 3.96
C VAL A 174 -3.08 -6.01 4.07
N VAL A 175 -2.81 -7.13 3.41
CA VAL A 175 -3.56 -8.38 3.60
C VAL A 175 -2.57 -9.42 4.15
N PRO A 176 -2.69 -9.82 5.42
CA PRO A 176 -1.77 -10.79 6.01
C PRO A 176 -1.82 -12.13 5.28
N LEU A 177 -0.65 -12.73 5.06
CA LEU A 177 -0.53 -13.96 4.29
C LEU A 177 -1.36 -15.12 4.87
N ALA A 178 -1.45 -15.19 6.20
CA ALA A 178 -2.15 -16.26 6.91
C ALA A 178 -3.68 -16.29 6.66
N VAL A 179 -4.28 -15.18 6.23
CA VAL A 179 -5.74 -15.06 6.04
C VAL A 179 -6.12 -14.68 4.61
N MET A 180 -5.15 -14.71 3.69
CA MET A 180 -5.31 -14.15 2.35
C MET A 180 -6.49 -14.77 1.58
N ASP A 181 -6.65 -16.09 1.61
CA ASP A 181 -7.74 -16.78 0.91
C ASP A 181 -9.12 -16.39 1.46
N GLU A 182 -9.25 -16.27 2.78
CA GLU A 182 -10.49 -15.84 3.43
C GLU A 182 -10.84 -14.39 3.05
N VAL A 183 -9.84 -13.50 3.10
CA VAL A 183 -10.00 -12.09 2.76
C VAL A 183 -10.39 -11.96 1.29
N LEU A 184 -9.76 -12.70 0.37
CA LEU A 184 -10.11 -12.65 -1.05
C LEU A 184 -11.56 -13.02 -1.29
N ARG A 185 -12.03 -14.14 -0.71
CA ARG A 185 -13.42 -14.56 -0.82
C ARG A 185 -14.37 -13.45 -0.37
N ARG A 186 -14.09 -12.82 0.78
CA ARG A 186 -14.92 -11.73 1.32
C ARG A 186 -14.87 -10.47 0.45
N CYS A 187 -13.72 -10.14 -0.14
CA CYS A 187 -13.60 -9.04 -1.10
C CYS A 187 -14.51 -9.25 -2.31
N LEU A 188 -14.46 -10.44 -2.91
CA LEU A 188 -15.29 -10.78 -4.08
C LEU A 188 -16.78 -10.74 -3.76
N GLU A 189 -17.18 -11.23 -2.58
CA GLU A 189 -18.55 -11.14 -2.09
C GLU A 189 -19.01 -9.69 -1.89
N LEU A 190 -18.16 -8.83 -1.32
CA LEU A 190 -18.49 -7.41 -1.12
C LEU A 190 -18.59 -6.66 -2.44
N MET A 191 -17.64 -6.85 -3.36
CA MET A 191 -17.67 -6.24 -4.70
C MET A 191 -18.93 -6.63 -5.47
N ALA A 192 -19.38 -7.89 -5.36
CA ALA A 192 -20.62 -8.34 -5.97
C ALA A 192 -21.85 -7.63 -5.36
N LYS A 193 -21.87 -7.41 -4.04
CA LYS A 193 -22.93 -6.65 -3.36
C LYS A 193 -22.94 -5.18 -3.77
N GLU A 194 -21.78 -4.54 -3.81
CA GLU A 194 -21.67 -3.12 -4.20
C GLU A 194 -22.11 -2.89 -5.65
N LYS A 195 -21.88 -3.86 -6.54
CA LYS A 195 -22.40 -3.80 -7.90
C LYS A 195 -23.93 -3.75 -7.93
N ILE A 196 -24.60 -4.51 -7.06
CA ILE A 196 -26.05 -4.48 -6.91
C ILE A 196 -26.50 -3.13 -6.32
N TRP A 197 -25.80 -2.64 -5.29
CA TRP A 197 -26.08 -1.33 -4.70
C TRP A 197 -25.97 -0.20 -5.71
N SER A 198 -24.90 -0.17 -6.52
CA SER A 198 -24.73 0.81 -7.59
C SER A 198 -25.92 0.79 -8.55
N GLN A 199 -26.33 -0.39 -9.03
CA GLN A 199 -27.48 -0.51 -9.93
C GLN A 199 -28.78 -0.01 -9.31
N GLN A 200 -28.98 -0.22 -8.01
CA GLN A 200 -30.16 0.26 -7.29
C GLN A 200 -30.15 1.78 -7.12
N LEU A 201 -28.98 2.37 -6.82
CA LEU A 201 -28.79 3.82 -6.71
C LEU A 201 -28.98 4.49 -8.08
N ASP A 202 -28.43 3.91 -9.15
CA ASP A 202 -28.62 4.39 -10.53
C ASP A 202 -30.09 4.31 -10.97
N ALA A 203 -30.85 3.36 -10.42
CA ALA A 203 -32.30 3.24 -10.61
C ALA A 203 -33.12 4.19 -9.72
N GLY A 204 -32.48 5.03 -8.90
CA GLY A 204 -33.13 6.05 -8.09
C GLY A 204 -33.59 5.61 -6.70
N LYS A 205 -33.16 4.44 -6.20
CA LYS A 205 -33.44 4.06 -4.80
C LYS A 205 -32.68 4.94 -3.82
N SER A 206 -33.23 5.11 -2.63
CA SER A 206 -32.59 5.89 -1.57
C SER A 206 -31.39 5.13 -0.94
N LEU A 207 -30.44 5.88 -0.37
CA LEU A 207 -29.31 5.28 0.36
C LEU A 207 -29.78 4.39 1.53
N MET A 208 -30.85 4.80 2.20
CA MET A 208 -31.40 4.07 3.35
C MET A 208 -31.92 2.69 2.94
N GLU A 209 -32.65 2.62 1.83
CA GLU A 209 -33.15 1.36 1.27
C GLU A 209 -32.01 0.44 0.82
N VAL A 210 -31.03 1.00 0.11
CA VAL A 210 -29.94 0.22 -0.50
C VAL A 210 -29.00 -0.34 0.56
N LEU A 211 -28.63 0.49 1.54
CA LEU A 211 -27.69 0.12 2.60
C LEU A 211 -28.38 -0.51 3.82
N GLY A 212 -29.72 -0.57 3.83
CA GLY A 212 -30.50 -1.13 4.93
C GLY A 212 -30.37 -0.34 6.24
N VAL A 213 -30.11 0.97 6.14
CA VAL A 213 -30.02 1.84 7.32
C VAL A 213 -31.45 2.19 7.77
N PRO A 214 -31.79 2.08 9.06
CA PRO A 214 -33.10 2.49 9.56
C PRO A 214 -33.37 3.96 9.30
N GLU A 215 -34.61 4.33 8.97
CA GLU A 215 -34.99 5.75 8.84
C GLU A 215 -34.66 6.50 10.13
N PRO A 216 -33.90 7.61 10.05
CA PRO A 216 -33.56 8.38 11.23
C PRO A 216 -34.80 9.10 11.75
N GLU A 217 -34.93 9.18 13.07
CA GLU A 217 -35.84 10.16 13.68
C GLU A 217 -35.26 11.56 13.45
N ILE A 218 -35.88 12.32 12.55
CA ILE A 218 -35.48 13.71 12.27
C ILE A 218 -36.24 14.63 13.22
N VAL A 219 -35.53 15.25 14.16
CA VAL A 219 -36.09 16.29 15.03
C VAL A 219 -35.84 17.65 14.38
N GLU A 220 -36.90 18.29 13.88
CA GLU A 220 -36.81 19.64 13.32
C GLU A 220 -36.60 20.67 14.44
N THR A 221 -35.46 21.35 14.41
CA THR A 221 -35.14 22.41 15.38
C THR A 221 -35.39 23.78 14.72
N PRO A 222 -36.16 24.69 15.36
CA PRO A 222 -36.38 26.03 14.83
C PRO A 222 -35.06 26.77 14.58
N THR A 223 -35.05 27.69 13.62
CA THR A 223 -33.87 28.48 13.24
C THR A 223 -33.27 29.19 14.45
N LEU A 224 -31.95 29.02 14.65
CA LEU A 224 -31.18 29.79 15.63
C LEU A 224 -31.34 31.29 15.30
N ARG A 225 -31.94 32.05 16.22
CA ARG A 225 -31.98 33.51 16.16
C ARG A 225 -30.64 34.10 16.57
#